data_AF-A0A3D5NC33-F1
#
_entry.id   AF-A0A3D5NC33-F1
#
_cell.length_a   1.000
_cell.length_b   1.000
_cell.length_c   1.000
_cell.angle_alpha   90.00
_cell.angle_beta   90.00
_cell.angle_gamma   90.00
#
_symmetry.space_group_name_H-M   'P 1'
#
loop_
_entity.id
_entity.type
_entity.pdbx_description
1 polymer ?
#
loop_
_entity_poly.entity_id
_entity_poly.type
_entity_poly.pdbx_seq_one_letter_code
_entity_poly.pdbx_strand_id
1 'polypeptide(L)'
;MPYVFTQATDTEAIAEREWGKADEIMFTAFTSCIGIMAIKDDQVIGVHLTLRDDTNAVTNADIDTAIGLLDGGAYPVVIGAISAWEASATAVYQHLVDTLHPVEQYGYGDGTFGGEIVNGRIQPRYVA
;
A
#
# COMPACT_ATOMS: atom_id res chain seq x y z
N MET A 1 -13.80 9.54 -10.60
CA MET A 1 -13.46 10.33 -9.39
C MET A 1 -12.39 9.53 -8.68
N PRO A 2 -11.31 10.14 -8.21
CA PRO A 2 -10.29 9.39 -7.51
C PRO A 2 -10.86 8.75 -6.24
N TYR A 3 -10.25 7.66 -5.79
CA TYR A 3 -10.59 6.99 -4.55
C TYR A 3 -10.60 7.99 -3.40
N VAL A 4 -11.59 7.84 -2.54
CA VAL A 4 -11.65 8.55 -1.26
C VAL A 4 -11.04 7.63 -0.22
N PHE A 5 -9.92 8.05 0.34
CA PHE A 5 -9.27 7.32 1.42
C PHE A 5 -9.67 7.89 2.77
N THR A 6 -9.98 6.99 3.72
CA THR A 6 -10.25 7.36 5.12
C THR A 6 -9.11 6.88 6.00
N GLN A 7 -8.88 7.57 7.11
CA GLN A 7 -7.93 7.07 8.10
C GLN A 7 -8.54 5.87 8.81
N ALA A 8 -7.79 4.78 8.91
CA ALA A 8 -8.19 3.57 9.61
C ALA A 8 -8.37 3.85 11.11
N THR A 9 -9.39 3.26 11.71
CA THR A 9 -9.59 3.28 13.16
C THR A 9 -8.70 2.28 13.89
N ASP A 10 -8.22 1.26 13.18
CA ASP A 10 -7.35 0.20 13.67
C ASP A 10 -6.16 0.03 12.71
N THR A 11 -4.96 0.36 13.18
CA THR A 11 -3.74 0.28 12.37
C THR A 11 -3.22 -1.14 12.22
N GLU A 12 -3.74 -2.10 13.00
CA GLU A 12 -3.48 -3.54 12.83
C GLU A 12 -4.47 -4.21 11.85
N ALA A 13 -5.40 -3.45 11.27
CA ALA A 13 -6.39 -3.95 10.31
C ALA A 13 -6.85 -2.86 9.32
N ILE A 14 -5.90 -2.22 8.63
CA ILE A 14 -6.19 -1.16 7.65
C ILE A 14 -6.96 -1.76 6.46
N ALA A 15 -8.22 -1.36 6.29
CA ALA A 15 -9.08 -1.89 5.24
C ALA A 15 -8.76 -1.28 3.86
N GLU A 16 -9.31 -1.89 2.82
CA GLU A 16 -9.22 -1.38 1.46
C GLU A 16 -9.66 0.08 1.37
N ARG A 17 -8.85 0.92 0.70
CA ARG A 17 -9.05 2.38 0.62
C ARG A 17 -8.97 3.08 1.97
N GLU A 18 -8.27 2.49 2.94
CA GLU A 18 -7.87 3.19 4.15
C GLU A 18 -6.36 3.43 4.20
N TRP A 19 -5.97 4.37 5.06
CA TRP A 19 -4.58 4.62 5.40
C TRP A 19 -4.39 4.67 6.92
N GLY A 20 -3.20 4.33 7.38
CA GLY A 20 -2.86 4.34 8.81
C GLY A 20 -1.41 4.74 9.02
N LYS A 21 -1.11 5.21 10.23
CA LYS A 21 0.25 5.55 10.67
C LYS A 21 0.46 5.08 12.11
N ALA A 22 1.44 4.22 12.32
CA ALA A 22 1.81 3.65 13.62
C ALA A 22 3.21 3.04 13.57
N ASP A 23 3.72 2.55 14.70
CA ASP A 23 5.05 1.93 14.78
C ASP A 23 5.10 0.60 14.00
N GLU A 24 3.98 -0.13 13.99
CA GLU A 24 3.68 -1.28 13.14
C GLU A 24 2.28 -1.07 12.53
N ILE A 25 2.11 -1.44 11.26
CA ILE A 25 0.81 -1.48 10.62
C ILE A 25 0.56 -2.85 10.00
N MET A 26 -0.71 -3.23 9.91
CA MET A 26 -1.18 -4.39 9.17
C MET A 26 -2.40 -3.99 8.35
N PHE A 27 -2.49 -4.55 7.16
CA PHE A 27 -3.63 -4.40 6.26
C PHE A 27 -4.56 -5.61 6.39
N THR A 28 -5.85 -5.43 6.09
CA THR A 28 -6.78 -6.56 5.99
C THR A 28 -6.39 -7.53 4.85
N ALA A 29 -7.06 -8.68 4.77
CA ALA A 29 -6.73 -9.73 3.81
C ALA A 29 -6.70 -9.23 2.35
N PHE A 30 -5.64 -9.63 1.64
CA PHE A 30 -5.38 -9.35 0.25
C PHE A 30 -5.95 -10.50 -0.56
N THR A 31 -6.79 -10.18 -1.54
CA THR A 31 -7.18 -11.12 -2.61
C THR A 31 -6.63 -10.67 -3.96
N SER A 32 -6.56 -9.35 -4.15
CA SER A 32 -5.98 -8.71 -5.34
C SER A 32 -5.37 -7.34 -5.03
N CYS A 33 -5.18 -7.06 -3.75
CA CYS A 33 -4.82 -5.75 -3.24
C CYS A 33 -3.30 -5.62 -3.14
N ILE A 34 -2.83 -4.39 -2.97
CA ILE A 34 -1.46 -4.12 -2.56
C ILE A 34 -1.49 -3.09 -1.43
N GLY A 35 -0.49 -3.16 -0.55
CA GLY A 35 -0.21 -2.15 0.44
C GLY A 35 0.97 -1.33 -0.05
N ILE A 36 0.87 -0.01 0.07
CA ILE A 36 2.03 0.88 -0.06
C ILE A 36 2.37 1.40 1.32
N MET A 37 3.66 1.46 1.65
CA MET A 37 4.13 1.91 2.95
C MET A 37 5.36 2.80 2.79
N ALA A 38 5.59 3.69 3.75
CA ALA A 38 6.81 4.48 3.87
C ALA A 38 7.08 4.81 5.35
N ILE A 39 8.28 5.30 5.64
CA ILE A 39 8.66 5.78 6.98
C ILE A 39 8.46 7.29 7.03
N LYS A 40 7.61 7.76 7.96
CA LYS A 40 7.35 9.18 8.18
C LYS A 40 7.30 9.46 9.67
N ASP A 41 8.11 10.43 10.12
CA ASP A 41 8.24 10.82 11.53
C ASP A 41 8.44 9.61 12.46
N ASP A 42 9.39 8.74 12.10
CA ASP A 42 9.74 7.51 12.84
C ASP A 42 8.61 6.48 12.98
N GLN A 43 7.57 6.56 12.15
CA GLN A 43 6.47 5.60 12.10
C GLN A 43 6.25 5.07 10.68
N VAL A 44 5.66 3.88 10.58
CA VAL A 44 5.18 3.35 9.30
C VAL A 44 3.88 4.07 8.97
N ILE A 45 3.83 4.71 7.81
CA ILE A 45 2.60 5.17 7.19
C ILE A 45 2.28 4.27 6.00
N GLY A 46 1.04 3.85 5.84
CA GLY A 46 0.67 2.99 4.72
C GLY A 46 -0.77 3.14 4.28
N VAL A 47 -1.02 2.71 3.04
CA VAL A 47 -2.30 2.82 2.35
C VAL A 47 -2.64 1.49 1.69
N HIS A 48 -3.88 1.03 1.87
CA HIS A 48 -4.37 -0.20 1.25
C HIS A 48 -5.03 0.11 -0.10
N LEU A 49 -4.42 -0.36 -1.18
CA LEU A 49 -4.87 -0.16 -2.55
C LEU A 49 -5.58 -1.38 -3.12
N THR A 50 -6.62 -1.11 -3.90
CA THR A 50 -7.39 -2.12 -4.64
C THR A 50 -7.35 -1.86 -6.14
N LEU A 51 -7.41 -2.93 -6.93
CA LEU A 51 -7.50 -2.84 -8.40
C LEU A 51 -8.80 -2.19 -8.90
N ARG A 52 -9.81 -2.10 -8.04
CA ARG A 52 -11.11 -1.51 -8.33
C ARG A 52 -11.84 -1.10 -7.06
N ASP A 53 -12.70 -0.11 -7.19
CA ASP A 53 -13.78 0.14 -6.23
C ASP A 53 -15.03 -0.70 -6.63
N ASP A 54 -16.17 -0.37 -6.03
CA ASP A 54 -17.44 -1.06 -6.29
C ASP A 54 -17.91 -0.95 -7.76
N THR A 55 -17.38 -0.02 -8.55
CA THR A 55 -17.86 0.34 -9.90
C THR A 55 -16.74 0.51 -10.95
N ASN A 56 -15.55 0.98 -10.57
CA ASN A 56 -14.50 1.46 -11.45
C ASN A 56 -13.17 0.75 -11.19
N ALA A 57 -12.38 0.56 -12.25
CA ALA A 57 -11.00 0.13 -12.13
C ALA A 57 -10.11 1.27 -11.61
N VAL A 58 -9.01 0.90 -10.95
CA VAL A 58 -7.98 1.82 -10.48
C VAL A 58 -7.37 2.63 -11.63
N THR A 59 -7.01 3.87 -11.35
CA THR A 59 -6.43 4.84 -12.27
C THR A 59 -5.16 5.47 -11.69
N ASN A 60 -4.38 6.16 -12.52
CA ASN A 60 -3.20 6.89 -12.03
C ASN A 60 -3.57 7.97 -11.00
N ALA A 61 -4.76 8.58 -11.09
CA ALA A 61 -5.20 9.57 -10.11
C ALA A 61 -5.44 8.96 -8.70
N ASP A 62 -5.86 7.69 -8.65
CA ASP A 62 -6.02 6.94 -7.39
C ASP A 62 -4.65 6.68 -6.77
N ILE A 63 -3.67 6.31 -7.60
CA ILE A 63 -2.28 6.13 -7.20
C ILE A 63 -1.68 7.44 -6.68
N ASP A 64 -1.85 8.54 -7.41
CA ASP A 64 -1.32 9.85 -6.98
C ASP A 64 -1.91 10.28 -5.64
N THR A 65 -3.20 10.00 -5.41
CA THR A 65 -3.87 10.29 -4.14
C THR A 65 -3.28 9.43 -3.01
N ALA A 66 -3.07 8.14 -3.25
CA ALA A 66 -2.50 7.24 -2.26
C ALA A 66 -1.04 7.57 -1.93
N ILE A 67 -0.22 7.88 -2.92
CA ILE A 67 1.17 8.31 -2.71
C ILE A 67 1.20 9.64 -1.93
N GLY A 68 0.28 10.56 -2.23
CA GLY A 68 0.12 11.81 -1.49
C GLY A 68 -0.10 11.59 0.01
N LEU A 69 -0.81 10.52 0.39
CA LEU A 69 -1.03 10.17 1.81
C LEU A 69 0.23 9.70 2.53
N LEU A 70 1.25 9.20 1.81
CA LEU A 70 2.54 8.86 2.41
C LEU A 70 3.34 10.12 2.81
N ASP A 71 2.89 11.32 2.41
CA ASP A 71 3.44 12.62 2.80
C ASP A 71 4.97 12.72 2.63
N GLY A 72 5.49 12.21 1.51
CA GLY A 72 6.93 12.21 1.21
C GLY A 72 7.77 11.31 2.13
N GLY A 73 7.15 10.29 2.73
CA GLY A 73 7.83 9.29 3.56
C GLY A 73 9.01 8.62 2.85
N ALA A 74 10.01 8.23 3.63
CA ALA A 74 11.23 7.61 3.13
C ALA A 74 11.09 6.09 2.97
N TYR A 75 11.96 5.50 2.14
CA TYR A 75 12.09 4.05 1.94
C TYR A 75 10.76 3.36 1.60
N PRO A 76 10.11 3.76 0.50
CA PRO A 76 8.80 3.23 0.16
C PRO A 76 8.86 1.73 -0.15
N VAL A 77 7.80 1.03 0.24
CA VAL A 77 7.59 -0.40 0.02
C VAL A 77 6.24 -0.63 -0.63
N VAL A 78 6.18 -1.54 -1.60
CA VAL A 78 4.96 -2.14 -2.14
C VAL A 78 4.90 -3.61 -1.72
N ILE A 79 3.77 -4.06 -1.19
CA ILE A 79 3.56 -5.44 -0.73
C ILE A 79 2.21 -5.98 -1.19
N GLY A 80 2.10 -7.29 -1.45
CA GLY A 80 0.83 -7.97 -1.74
C GLY A 80 0.76 -8.55 -3.14
N ALA A 81 -0.43 -8.55 -3.75
CA ALA A 81 -0.75 -9.24 -5.00
C ALA A 81 -0.19 -8.53 -6.26
N ILE A 82 1.12 -8.23 -6.27
CA ILE A 82 1.81 -7.50 -7.34
C ILE A 82 1.58 -8.14 -8.71
N SER A 83 1.65 -9.46 -8.83
CA SER A 83 1.43 -10.16 -10.11
C SER A 83 0.02 -9.94 -10.67
N ALA A 84 -1.00 -9.81 -9.81
CA ALA A 84 -2.35 -9.46 -10.24
C ALA A 84 -2.43 -8.04 -10.80
N TRP A 85 -1.66 -7.10 -10.22
CA TRP A 85 -1.56 -5.73 -10.68
C TRP A 85 -0.81 -5.59 -12.01
N GLU A 86 0.32 -6.28 -12.14
CA GLU A 86 1.07 -6.36 -13.39
C GLU A 86 0.23 -6.94 -14.53
N ALA A 87 -0.63 -7.93 -14.23
CA ALA A 87 -1.50 -8.56 -15.23
C ALA A 87 -2.75 -7.73 -15.58
N SER A 88 -3.35 -7.03 -14.61
CA SER A 88 -4.68 -6.42 -14.76
C SER A 88 -4.64 -4.91 -14.98
N ALA A 89 -3.59 -4.24 -14.48
CA ALA A 89 -3.48 -2.78 -14.46
C ALA A 89 -2.02 -2.35 -14.72
N THR A 90 -1.34 -2.98 -15.69
CA THR A 90 0.10 -2.83 -15.94
C THR A 90 0.57 -1.38 -15.98
N ALA A 91 -0.12 -0.51 -16.72
CA ALA A 91 0.27 0.90 -16.86
C ALA A 91 0.10 1.69 -15.55
N VAL A 92 -0.92 1.36 -14.75
CA VAL A 92 -1.17 2.00 -13.45
C VAL A 92 -0.16 1.52 -12.41
N TYR A 93 0.15 0.22 -12.41
CA TYR A 93 1.18 -0.34 -11.54
C TYR A 93 2.57 0.22 -11.87
N GLN A 94 2.90 0.35 -13.15
CA GLN A 94 4.14 0.99 -13.57
C GLN A 94 4.22 2.45 -13.11
N HIS A 95 3.13 3.21 -13.23
CA HIS A 95 3.05 4.59 -12.72
C HIS A 95 3.31 4.66 -11.20
N LEU A 96 2.75 3.73 -10.42
CA LEU A 96 3.02 3.61 -8.97
C LEU A 96 4.51 3.40 -8.68
N VAL A 97 5.13 2.41 -9.33
CA VAL A 97 6.54 2.05 -9.10
C VAL A 97 7.49 3.17 -9.52
N ASP A 98 7.21 3.82 -10.65
CA ASP A 98 8.02 4.93 -11.18
C ASP A 98 7.92 6.16 -10.27
N THR A 99 6.74 6.44 -9.71
CA THR A 99 6.52 7.60 -8.84
C THR A 99 7.15 7.44 -7.46
N LEU A 100 7.16 6.23 -6.89
CA LEU A 100 7.79 5.94 -5.59
C LEU A 100 9.31 5.76 -5.67
N HIS A 101 9.91 5.80 -6.86
CA HIS A 101 11.29 5.36 -7.07
C HIS A 101 12.34 6.08 -6.20
N PRO A 102 13.28 5.36 -5.55
CA PRO A 102 13.41 3.91 -5.49
C PRO A 102 12.41 3.26 -4.52
N VAL A 103 11.83 2.11 -4.91
CA VAL A 103 10.81 1.39 -4.13
C VAL A 103 11.16 -0.09 -4.01
N GLU A 104 11.03 -0.65 -2.81
CA GLU A 104 11.18 -2.09 -2.57
C GLU A 104 9.84 -2.80 -2.81
N GLN A 105 9.87 -3.99 -3.42
CA GLN A 105 8.67 -4.70 -3.85
C GLN A 105 8.66 -6.13 -3.31
N TYR A 106 7.57 -6.48 -2.63
CA TYR A 106 7.36 -7.81 -2.05
C TYR A 106 6.08 -8.43 -2.60
N GLY A 107 6.24 -9.23 -3.66
CA GLY A 107 5.14 -9.93 -4.31
C GLY A 107 4.73 -11.17 -3.51
N TYR A 108 3.51 -11.15 -3.01
CA TYR A 108 2.85 -12.27 -2.33
C TYR A 108 1.50 -12.57 -3.00
N GLY A 109 0.90 -13.71 -2.64
CA GLY A 109 -0.46 -14.04 -3.06
C GLY A 109 -1.49 -13.51 -2.06
N ASP A 110 -2.53 -14.30 -1.83
CA ASP A 110 -3.53 -14.00 -0.80
C ASP A 110 -2.90 -14.07 0.61
N GLY A 111 -3.34 -13.19 1.50
CA GLY A 111 -2.86 -13.18 2.89
C GLY A 111 -3.05 -11.83 3.57
N THR A 112 -2.59 -11.72 4.82
CA THR A 112 -2.63 -10.48 5.61
C THR A 112 -1.20 -10.01 5.79
N PHE A 113 -0.89 -8.82 5.30
CA PHE A 113 0.47 -8.28 5.25
C PHE A 113 0.54 -6.90 5.90
N GLY A 114 1.76 -6.49 6.25
CA GLY A 114 2.01 -5.19 6.84
C GLY A 114 3.49 -4.89 6.94
N GLY A 115 3.86 -4.02 7.87
CA GLY A 115 5.25 -3.63 8.06
C GLY A 115 5.51 -2.98 9.41
N GLU A 116 6.72 -3.17 9.89
CA GLU A 116 7.29 -2.49 11.07
C GLU A 116 8.65 -1.89 10.72
N ILE A 117 9.11 -0.91 11.49
CA ILE A 117 10.44 -0.33 11.29
C ILE A 117 11.49 -1.19 11.99
N VAL A 118 12.40 -1.78 11.21
CA VAL A 118 13.56 -2.52 11.70
C VAL A 118 14.82 -1.93 11.09
N ASN A 119 15.75 -1.46 11.93
CA ASN A 119 17.01 -0.85 11.49
C ASN A 119 16.84 0.31 10.48
N GLY A 120 15.78 1.11 10.64
CA GLY A 120 15.49 2.26 9.76
C GLY A 120 14.95 1.89 8.38
N ARG A 121 14.49 0.65 8.20
CA ARG A 121 13.82 0.14 6.99
C ARG A 121 12.50 -0.49 7.38
N ILE A 122 11.59 -0.56 6.42
CA ILE A 122 10.35 -1.31 6.60
C ILE A 122 10.67 -2.79 6.42
N GLN A 123 10.42 -3.59 7.45
CA GLN A 123 10.47 -5.03 7.38
C GLN A 123 9.05 -5.57 7.15
N PRO A 124 8.79 -6.29 6.05
CA PRO A 124 7.50 -6.93 5.81
C PRO A 124 7.04 -7.84 6.94
N ARG A 125 5.76 -7.75 7.28
CA ARG A 125 5.05 -8.60 8.24
C ARG A 125 3.99 -9.42 7.53
N TYR A 126 3.76 -10.64 8.00
CA TYR A 126 2.76 -11.54 7.46
C TYR A 126 2.12 -12.38 8.57
N VAL A 127 0.81 -12.58 8.47
CA VAL A 127 0.06 -13.52 9.30
C VAL A 127 -0.42 -14.65 8.39
N ALA A 128 -0.06 -15.88 8.75
CA ALA A 128 -0.44 -17.11 8.03
C ALA A 128 -1.88 -17.52 8.29
#